data_AF-A0A2E7EDX3-F1
#
_entry.id   AF-A0A2E7EDX3-F1
#
_cell.length_a   1.000
_cell.length_b   1.000
_cell.length_c   1.000
_cell.angle_alpha   90.00
_cell.angle_beta   90.00
_cell.angle_gamma   90.00
#
_symmetry.space_group_name_H-M   'P 1'
#
loop_
_entity.id
_entity.type
_entity.pdbx_description
1 polymer ?
#
loop_
_entity_poly.entity_id
_entity_poly.type
_entity_poly.pdbx_seq_one_letter_code
_entity_poly.pdbx_strand_id
1 'polypeptide(L)'
;MELLKGLIGQGLELTIHEDGVHLLVGSVNGLTHQQRETIQTNRERLLDELRLRTPMGQYHKAGDLPLPLLPEDAHFINGTLAYRPTTSAHQLLNHYLREWMWAAASEPLEQKKENAGRKAANAWLRDQQH
;
A
#
# COMPACT_ATOMS: atom_id res chain seq x y z
N MET A 1 -3.40 2.57 15.31
CA MET A 1 -4.56 1.67 15.45
C MET A 1 -5.77 2.30 16.12
N GLU A 2 -5.63 3.30 17.00
CA GLU A 2 -6.79 3.95 17.64
C GLU A 2 -7.38 5.12 16.83
N LEU A 3 -6.57 5.82 16.03
CA LEU A 3 -7.02 7.01 15.31
C LEU A 3 -8.06 6.69 14.23
N LEU A 4 -7.76 5.73 13.35
CA LEU A 4 -8.69 5.31 12.29
C LEU A 4 -10.01 4.80 12.88
N LYS A 5 -9.94 3.97 13.93
CA LYS A 5 -11.12 3.47 14.64
C LYS A 5 -11.92 4.60 15.28
N GLY A 6 -11.25 5.58 15.87
CA GLY A 6 -11.89 6.75 16.48
C GLY A 6 -12.65 7.60 15.46
N LEU A 7 -12.05 7.84 14.28
CA LEU A 7 -12.71 8.59 13.20
C LEU A 7 -13.91 7.81 12.62
N ILE A 8 -13.76 6.50 12.42
CA ILE A 8 -14.87 5.64 11.97
C ILE A 8 -16.00 5.61 13.01
N GLY A 9 -15.66 5.52 14.31
CA GLY A 9 -16.63 5.56 15.40
C GLY A 9 -17.40 6.89 15.51
N GLN A 10 -16.89 7.96 14.92
CA GLN A 10 -17.58 9.26 14.80
C GLN A 10 -18.48 9.34 13.55
N GLY A 11 -18.65 8.23 12.83
CA GLY A 11 -19.49 8.16 11.63
C GLY A 11 -18.81 8.63 10.33
N LEU A 12 -17.48 8.72 10.32
CA LEU A 12 -16.72 8.98 9.11
C LEU A 12 -16.41 7.68 8.38
N GLU A 13 -16.50 7.71 7.05
CA GLU A 13 -16.04 6.62 6.21
C GLU A 13 -14.70 7.03 5.60
N LEU A 14 -13.63 6.30 5.92
CA LEU A 14 -12.30 6.57 5.36
C LEU A 14 -11.89 5.42 4.47
N THR A 15 -11.60 5.72 3.21
CA THR A 15 -11.14 4.75 2.21
C THR A 15 -9.92 5.29 1.47
N ILE A 16 -9.18 4.41 0.81
CA ILE A 16 -8.09 4.81 -0.08
C ILE A 16 -8.63 4.73 -1.50
N HIS A 17 -8.35 5.76 -2.29
CA HIS A 17 -8.57 5.77 -3.73
C HIS A 17 -7.76 4.65 -4.41
N GLU A 18 -8.18 4.20 -5.59
CA GLU A 18 -7.54 3.05 -6.28
C GLU A 18 -6.04 3.23 -6.55
N ASP A 19 -5.57 4.48 -6.57
CA ASP A 19 -4.14 4.81 -6.70
C ASP A 19 -3.29 4.53 -5.45
N GLY A 20 -3.90 4.27 -4.29
CA GLY A 20 -3.18 3.98 -3.05
C GLY A 20 -2.61 5.22 -2.32
N VAL A 21 -2.80 6.42 -2.86
CA VAL A 21 -2.17 7.67 -2.41
C VAL A 21 -3.18 8.70 -1.93
N HIS A 22 -4.38 8.71 -2.51
CA HIS A 22 -5.42 9.65 -2.11
C HIS A 22 -6.33 9.06 -1.04
N LEU A 23 -6.49 9.81 0.05
CA LEU A 23 -7.45 9.49 1.10
C LEU A 23 -8.81 10.05 0.69
N LEU A 24 -9.80 9.18 0.63
CA LEU A 24 -11.20 9.55 0.45
C LEU A 24 -11.89 9.55 1.81
N VAL A 25 -12.69 10.60 2.06
CA VAL A 25 -13.39 10.78 3.32
C VAL A 25 -14.86 11.03 3.03
N GLY A 26 -15.69 10.04 3.34
CA GLY A 26 -17.14 10.14 3.36
C GLY A 26 -17.64 10.58 4.74
N SER A 27 -18.68 11.42 4.75
CA SER A 27 -19.42 11.75 5.97
C SER A 27 -20.87 12.02 5.63
N VAL A 28 -21.78 11.44 6.43
CA VAL A 28 -23.23 11.65 6.27
C VAL A 28 -23.65 13.08 6.65
N ASN A 29 -23.00 13.67 7.66
CA ASN A 29 -23.34 14.99 8.21
C ASN A 29 -22.32 16.08 7.84
N GLY A 30 -21.43 15.79 6.89
CA GLY A 30 -20.30 16.66 6.57
C GLY A 30 -19.16 16.58 7.60
N LEU A 31 -18.03 17.22 7.30
CA LEU A 31 -16.83 17.19 8.13
C LEU A 31 -16.74 18.43 9.03
N THR A 32 -16.62 18.22 10.34
CA THR A 32 -16.34 19.31 11.29
C THR A 32 -14.94 19.87 11.09
N HIS A 33 -14.67 21.07 11.62
CA HIS A 33 -13.34 21.68 11.55
C HIS A 33 -12.28 20.79 12.23
N GLN A 34 -12.60 20.29 13.43
CA GLN A 34 -11.72 19.40 14.20
C GLN A 34 -11.42 18.09 13.45
N GLN A 35 -12.42 17.52 12.77
CA GLN A 35 -12.21 16.31 11.96
C GLN A 35 -11.29 16.58 10.77
N ARG A 36 -11.47 17.70 10.06
CA ARG A 36 -10.59 18.07 8.93
C ARG A 36 -9.15 18.26 9.37
N GLU A 37 -8.94 19.00 10.45
CA GLU A 37 -7.60 19.26 11.01
C GLU A 37 -6.93 17.96 11.46
N THR A 38 -7.67 17.08 12.12
CA THR A 38 -7.17 15.76 12.55
C THR A 38 -6.75 14.92 11.34
N ILE A 39 -7.58 14.88 10.29
CA ILE A 39 -7.31 14.11 9.08
C ILE A 39 -6.09 14.68 8.33
N GLN A 40 -6.00 16.00 8.18
CA GLN A 40 -4.86 16.63 7.51
C GLN A 40 -3.55 16.38 8.26
N THR A 41 -3.56 16.58 9.58
CA THR A 41 -2.36 16.43 10.43
C THR A 41 -1.87 14.97 10.47
N ASN A 42 -2.78 14.01 10.33
CA ASN A 42 -2.46 12.59 10.42
C ASN A 42 -2.60 11.86 9.07
N ARG A 43 -2.60 12.59 7.95
CA ARG A 43 -2.94 12.02 6.63
C ARG A 43 -2.06 10.83 6.28
N GLU A 44 -0.75 10.95 6.42
CA GLU A 44 0.19 9.87 6.08
C GLU A 44 -0.04 8.64 6.97
N ARG A 45 -0.18 8.84 8.27
CA ARG A 45 -0.48 7.76 9.22
C ARG A 45 -1.82 7.08 8.92
N LEU A 46 -2.85 7.84 8.57
CA LEU A 46 -4.16 7.30 8.19
C LEU A 46 -4.08 6.49 6.90
N LEU A 47 -3.34 7.00 5.91
CA LEU A 47 -3.03 6.24 4.71
C LEU A 47 -2.36 4.93 5.10
N ASP A 48 -1.26 4.93 5.87
CA ASP A 48 -0.58 3.69 6.27
C ASP A 48 -1.48 2.70 7.00
N GLU A 49 -2.33 3.16 7.92
CA GLU A 49 -3.28 2.28 8.62
C GLU A 49 -4.33 1.68 7.69
N LEU A 50 -4.84 2.45 6.72
CA LEU A 50 -5.79 1.96 5.72
C LEU A 50 -5.10 1.02 4.73
N ARG A 51 -3.87 1.34 4.32
CA ARG A 51 -3.04 0.54 3.42
C ARG A 51 -2.78 -0.84 3.99
N LEU A 52 -2.56 -0.96 5.30
CA LEU A 52 -2.41 -2.24 6.00
C LEU A 52 -3.69 -3.09 6.01
N ARG A 53 -4.85 -2.46 5.85
CA ARG A 53 -6.16 -3.10 5.93
C ARG A 53 -6.73 -3.49 4.58
N THR A 54 -6.34 -2.83 3.49
CA THR A 54 -6.82 -3.14 2.14
C THR A 54 -6.22 -4.47 1.65
N PRO A 55 -7.01 -5.54 1.49
CA PRO A 55 -6.52 -6.76 0.87
C PRO A 55 -6.32 -6.50 -0.63
N MET A 56 -5.08 -6.64 -1.11
CA MET A 56 -4.76 -6.41 -2.53
C MET A 56 -4.98 -7.67 -3.38
N GLY A 57 -4.85 -8.86 -2.80
CA GLY A 57 -5.16 -10.12 -3.48
C GLY A 57 -4.55 -11.34 -2.77
N GLN A 58 -4.77 -12.52 -3.33
CA GLN A 58 -4.11 -13.77 -2.93
C GLN A 58 -2.96 -14.12 -3.88
N TYR A 59 -1.77 -13.62 -3.54
CA TYR A 59 -0.54 -13.87 -4.30
C TYR A 59 0.34 -14.88 -3.55
N HIS A 60 0.90 -15.84 -4.28
CA HIS A 60 1.76 -16.90 -3.73
C HIS A 60 3.18 -16.85 -4.29
N LYS A 61 3.34 -16.30 -5.49
CA LYS A 61 4.63 -16.12 -6.18
C LYS A 61 4.64 -14.80 -6.94
N ALA A 62 5.83 -14.40 -7.38
CA ALA A 62 6.02 -13.16 -8.14
C ALA A 62 5.11 -13.07 -9.38
N GLY A 63 4.95 -14.19 -10.11
CA GLY A 63 4.13 -14.23 -11.33
C GLY A 63 2.62 -14.11 -11.11
N ASP A 64 2.15 -14.13 -9.86
CA ASP A 64 0.74 -13.89 -9.55
C ASP A 64 0.46 -12.37 -9.44
N LEU A 65 1.51 -11.55 -9.31
CA LEU A 65 1.36 -10.10 -9.18
C LEU A 65 0.90 -9.50 -10.51
N PRO A 66 -0.09 -8.58 -10.51
CA PRO A 66 -0.55 -7.88 -11.70
C PRO A 66 0.42 -6.75 -12.08
N LEU A 67 1.71 -7.04 -12.17
CA LEU A 67 2.79 -6.07 -12.39
C LEU A 67 3.69 -6.50 -13.56
N PRO A 68 4.23 -5.55 -14.34
CA PRO A 68 5.19 -5.83 -15.40
C PRO A 68 6.58 -6.09 -14.80
N LEU A 69 6.74 -7.22 -14.09
CA LEU A 69 8.01 -7.59 -13.49
C LEU A 69 9.04 -7.97 -14.55
N LEU A 70 10.29 -7.54 -14.36
CA LEU A 70 11.39 -8.10 -15.13
C LEU A 70 11.72 -9.51 -14.62
N PRO A 71 12.31 -10.39 -15.46
CA PRO A 71 12.71 -11.73 -15.05
C PRO A 71 13.59 -11.74 -13.79
N GLU A 72 14.50 -10.78 -13.65
CA GLU A 72 15.38 -10.66 -12.50
C GLU A 72 14.62 -10.32 -11.21
N ASP A 73 13.61 -9.45 -11.30
CA ASP A 73 12.76 -9.09 -10.16
C ASP A 73 11.92 -10.28 -9.73
N ALA A 74 11.33 -11.00 -10.69
CA ALA A 74 10.57 -12.20 -10.40
C ALA A 74 11.44 -13.27 -9.73
N HIS A 75 12.68 -13.45 -10.17
CA HIS A 75 13.64 -14.35 -9.54
C HIS A 75 13.98 -13.91 -8.11
N PHE A 76 14.27 -12.61 -7.91
CA PHE A 76 14.57 -12.04 -6.60
C PHE A 76 13.41 -12.21 -5.61
N ILE A 77 12.18 -11.91 -6.03
CA ILE A 77 10.98 -12.07 -5.21
C ILE A 77 10.81 -13.56 -4.85
N ASN A 78 10.79 -14.46 -5.83
CA ASN A 78 10.59 -15.89 -5.57
C ASN A 78 11.68 -16.47 -4.65
N GLY A 79 12.95 -16.06 -4.83
CA GLY A 79 14.04 -16.45 -3.95
C GLY A 79 13.85 -15.96 -2.52
N THR A 80 13.34 -14.74 -2.33
CA THR A 80 13.02 -14.17 -1.01
C THR A 80 11.89 -14.92 -0.30
N LEU A 81 10.96 -15.49 -1.07
CA LEU A 81 9.79 -16.21 -0.56
C LEU A 81 10.03 -17.70 -0.29
N ALA A 82 11.04 -18.31 -0.93
CA ALA A 82 11.24 -19.77 -0.96
C ALA A 82 11.29 -20.45 0.41
N TYR A 83 11.73 -19.74 1.44
CA TYR A 83 11.89 -20.26 2.81
C TYR A 83 10.89 -19.66 3.81
N ARG A 84 9.90 -18.91 3.35
CA ARG A 84 8.93 -18.24 4.21
C ARG A 84 7.62 -19.03 4.28
N PRO A 85 6.93 -19.05 5.45
CA PRO A 85 5.58 -19.60 5.53
C PRO A 85 4.64 -18.91 4.54
N THR A 86 3.68 -19.66 3.99
CA THR A 86 2.72 -19.15 2.99
C THR A 86 2.02 -17.85 3.43
N THR A 87 1.62 -17.77 4.69
CA THR A 87 0.99 -16.56 5.25
C THR A 87 1.92 -15.35 5.20
N SER A 88 3.19 -15.53 5.56
CA SER A 88 4.19 -14.46 5.51
C SER A 88 4.54 -14.09 4.06
N ALA A 89 4.64 -15.08 3.17
CA ALA A 89 4.90 -14.85 1.75
C ALA A 89 3.80 -14.01 1.09
N HIS A 90 2.54 -14.36 1.37
CA HIS A 90 1.38 -13.61 0.91
C HIS A 90 1.36 -12.18 1.45
N GLN A 91 1.67 -11.98 2.74
CA GLN A 91 1.78 -10.64 3.33
C GLN A 91 2.85 -9.81 2.64
N LEU A 92 4.02 -10.42 2.37
CA LEU A 92 5.12 -9.74 1.68
C LEU A 92 4.75 -9.34 0.25
N LEU A 93 4.10 -10.21 -0.52
CA LEU A 93 3.66 -9.89 -1.88
C LEU A 93 2.62 -8.78 -1.91
N ASN A 94 1.67 -8.79 -0.97
CA ASN A 94 0.70 -7.71 -0.84
C ASN A 94 1.35 -6.38 -0.44
N HIS A 95 2.41 -6.40 0.37
CA HIS A 95 3.18 -5.20 0.67
C HIS A 95 4.02 -4.74 -0.53
N TYR A 96 4.69 -5.66 -1.22
CA TYR A 96 5.45 -5.38 -2.43
C TYR A 96 4.61 -4.65 -3.47
N LEU A 97 3.40 -5.16 -3.74
CA LEU A 97 2.46 -4.53 -4.67
C LEU A 97 2.07 -3.10 -4.23
N ARG A 98 1.87 -2.90 -2.92
CA ARG A 98 1.54 -1.60 -2.33
C ARG A 98 2.66 -0.58 -2.54
N GLU A 99 3.89 -0.94 -2.20
CA GLU A 99 5.06 -0.08 -2.43
C GLU A 99 5.21 0.29 -3.91
N TRP A 100 4.96 -0.67 -4.80
CA TRP A 100 4.99 -0.42 -6.24
C TRP A 100 3.94 0.61 -6.65
N MET A 101 2.66 0.36 -6.32
CA MET A 101 1.55 1.21 -6.73
C MET A 101 1.75 2.65 -6.24
N TRP A 102 2.23 2.84 -5.02
CA TRP A 102 2.39 4.18 -4.45
C TRP A 102 3.53 4.96 -5.07
N ALA A 103 4.69 4.32 -5.26
CA ALA A 103 5.80 4.98 -5.90
C ALA A 103 5.48 5.30 -7.38
N ALA A 104 4.72 4.42 -8.05
CA ALA A 104 4.22 4.69 -9.40
C ALA A 104 3.19 5.83 -9.43
N ALA A 105 2.28 5.92 -8.46
CA ALA A 105 1.28 6.99 -8.37
C ALA A 105 1.89 8.34 -7.98
N SER A 106 2.97 8.34 -7.21
CA SER A 106 3.69 9.56 -6.79
C SER A 106 4.66 10.09 -7.86
N GLU A 107 4.98 9.29 -8.87
CA GLU A 107 5.85 9.69 -9.97
C GLU A 107 5.07 10.51 -11.01
N PRO A 108 5.42 11.81 -11.22
CA PRO A 108 4.70 12.67 -12.15
C PRO A 108 4.92 12.31 -13.62
N LEU A 109 6.04 11.68 -13.96
CA LEU A 109 6.37 11.33 -15.34
C LEU A 109 5.87 9.93 -15.67
N GLU A 110 4.87 9.84 -16.55
CA GLU A 110 4.21 8.59 -16.93
C GLU A 110 5.20 7.48 -17.32
N GLN A 111 6.19 7.80 -18.16
CA GLN A 111 7.21 6.88 -18.62
C GLN A 111 8.18 6.38 -17.53
N LYS A 112 8.15 6.98 -16.32
CA LYS A 112 8.99 6.57 -15.19
C LYS A 112 8.23 5.81 -14.11
N LYS A 113 6.89 5.78 -14.14
CA LYS A 113 6.05 5.21 -13.08
C LYS A 113 6.37 3.76 -12.77
N GLU A 114 6.51 2.92 -13.80
CA GLU A 114 6.87 1.50 -13.61
C GLU A 114 8.24 1.34 -12.95
N ASN A 115 9.23 2.13 -13.36
CA ASN A 115 10.56 2.07 -12.79
C ASN A 115 10.60 2.61 -11.36
N ALA A 116 9.82 3.64 -11.04
CA ALA A 116 9.66 4.15 -9.69
C ALA A 116 9.03 3.09 -8.77
N GLY A 117 7.91 2.49 -9.22
CA GLY A 117 7.24 1.39 -8.54
C GLY A 117 8.18 0.23 -8.24
N ARG A 118 8.87 -0.26 -9.27
CA ARG A 118 9.85 -1.34 -9.16
C ARG A 118 10.96 -1.04 -8.16
N LYS A 119 11.56 0.15 -8.24
CA LYS A 119 12.67 0.51 -7.36
C LYS A 119 12.24 0.56 -5.90
N ALA A 120 11.10 1.17 -5.61
CA ALA A 120 10.58 1.27 -4.25
C ALA A 120 10.25 -0.11 -3.67
N ALA A 121 9.49 -0.91 -4.41
CA ALA A 121 9.09 -2.25 -3.96
C ALA A 121 10.28 -3.18 -3.73
N ASN A 122 11.28 -3.15 -4.62
CA ASN A 122 12.51 -3.93 -4.44
C ASN A 122 13.38 -3.43 -3.28
N ALA A 123 13.46 -2.12 -3.07
CA ALA A 123 14.19 -1.55 -1.93
C ALA A 123 13.56 -2.00 -0.61
N TRP A 124 12.24 -1.84 -0.48
CA TRP A 124 11.49 -2.30 0.67
C TRP A 124 11.66 -3.82 0.91
N LEU A 125 11.56 -4.65 -0.14
CA LEU A 125 11.68 -6.10 0.02
C LEU A 125 13.08 -6.53 0.46
N ARG A 126 14.14 -5.81 0.05
CA ARG A 126 15.50 -6.02 0.56
C ARG A 126 15.59 -5.73 2.04
N ASP A 127 14.96 -4.65 2.52
CA ASP A 127 14.95 -4.32 3.95
C ASP A 127 14.27 -5.39 4.81
N GLN A 128 13.37 -6.20 4.22
CA GLN A 128 12.74 -7.33 4.92
C GLN A 128 13.61 -8.59 5.03
N GLN A 129 14.84 -8.57 4.48
CA GLN A 129 15.79 -9.69 4.56
C GLN A 129 16.75 -9.60 5.77
N HIS A 130 16.75 -8.47 6.48
CA HIS A 130 17.55 -8.22 7.67
C HIS A 130 16.74 -8.42 8.95
#